data_AF-A0A662GVH8-F1
#
_entry.id   AF-A0A662GVH8-F1
#
_cell.length_a   1.000
_cell.length_b   1.000
_cell.length_c   1.000
_cell.angle_alpha   90.00
_cell.angle_beta   90.00
_cell.angle_gamma   90.00
#
_symmetry.space_group_name_H-M   'P 1'
#
loop_
_entity.id
_entity.type
_entity.pdbx_description
1 polymer ?
#
loop_
_entity_poly.entity_id
_entity_poly.type
_entity_poly.pdbx_seq_one_letter_code
_entity_poly.pdbx_strand_id
1 'polypeptide(L)'
;MIEKKYKDKGLELTKHRIKMAIIPKDAKPIKNPVGTAPGIYVKIGDTHIFALPGVPSEMKAMFEESVEPFLKKIGPKIAFVEKFLKVKGLPESEVAPVIDEAMKLGNIYVKSHPKGAELGLPIIDLHITASGEDLKRAEDEVNKALDYLREKLAAKGGEIIEHKKH
;
A
#
# COMPACT_ATOMS: atom_id res chain seq x y z
N MET A 1 2.29 19.14 25.53
CA MET A 1 1.37 18.64 24.46
C MET A 1 0.21 17.82 25.01
N ILE A 2 0.47 16.83 25.86
CA ILE A 2 -0.58 15.97 26.45
C ILE A 2 -1.44 16.73 27.46
N GLU A 3 -0.83 17.52 28.34
CA GLU A 3 -1.58 18.38 29.30
C GLU A 3 -2.57 19.32 28.60
N LYS A 4 -2.17 19.93 27.49
CA LYS A 4 -3.02 20.85 26.74
C LYS A 4 -4.23 20.12 26.13
N LYS A 5 -4.04 18.94 25.51
CA LYS A 5 -5.12 18.13 24.92
C LYS A 5 -6.13 17.60 25.94
N TYR A 6 -5.66 17.19 27.11
CA TYR A 6 -6.53 16.69 28.17
C TYR A 6 -7.30 17.82 28.86
N LYS A 7 -6.66 18.99 29.04
CA LYS A 7 -7.31 20.21 29.55
C LYS A 7 -8.37 20.74 28.59
N ASP A 8 -8.12 20.68 27.28
CA ASP A 8 -9.08 21.05 26.22
C ASP A 8 -10.31 20.13 26.20
N LYS A 9 -10.14 18.84 26.52
CA LYS A 9 -11.21 17.84 26.58
C LYS A 9 -11.88 17.71 27.96
N GLY A 10 -11.51 18.54 28.94
CA GLY A 10 -12.07 18.50 30.31
C GLY A 10 -11.75 17.20 31.08
N LEU A 11 -10.68 16.50 30.73
CA LEU A 11 -10.33 15.19 31.27
C LEU A 11 -9.12 15.28 32.20
N GLU A 12 -9.20 14.66 33.39
CA GLU A 12 -8.13 14.68 34.40
C GLU A 12 -6.85 13.97 33.95
N LEU A 13 -5.68 14.54 34.28
CA LEU A 13 -4.39 13.93 33.97
C LEU A 13 -4.05 12.84 34.99
N THR A 14 -4.35 11.57 34.68
CA THR A 14 -4.01 10.45 35.57
C THR A 14 -2.53 10.05 35.46
N LYS A 15 -1.96 9.45 36.52
CA LYS A 15 -0.58 8.91 36.50
C LYS A 15 -0.33 7.92 35.35
N HIS A 16 -1.35 7.14 34.95
CA HIS A 16 -1.29 6.25 33.80
C HIS A 16 -1.14 7.02 32.47
N ARG A 17 -1.81 8.18 32.32
CA ARG A 17 -1.69 9.06 31.14
C ARG A 17 -0.32 9.73 31.05
N ILE A 18 0.28 10.06 32.19
CA ILE A 18 1.66 10.54 32.26
C ILE A 18 2.65 9.45 31.83
N LYS A 19 2.43 8.20 32.25
CA LYS A 19 3.32 7.08 31.87
C LYS A 19 3.32 6.83 30.36
N MET A 20 2.19 7.01 29.68
CA MET A 20 2.07 6.94 28.22
C MET A 20 2.73 8.13 27.48
N ALA A 21 3.09 9.19 28.21
CA ALA A 21 3.79 10.36 27.67
C ALA A 21 5.32 10.21 27.70
N ILE A 22 5.84 9.21 28.42
CA ILE A 22 7.27 9.01 28.61
C ILE A 22 7.84 8.41 27.33
N ILE A 23 8.77 9.14 26.70
CA ILE A 23 9.50 8.68 25.53
C ILE A 23 10.96 8.39 25.90
N PRO A 24 11.61 7.39 25.26
CA PRO A 24 13.03 7.13 25.46
C PRO A 24 13.89 8.36 25.18
N LYS A 25 15.08 8.42 25.81
CA LYS A 25 16.10 9.42 25.46
C LYS A 25 16.43 9.28 23.97
N ASP A 26 16.54 10.41 23.28
CA ASP A 26 16.77 10.53 21.83
C ASP A 26 15.60 10.15 20.90
N ALA A 27 14.44 9.80 21.47
CA ALA A 27 13.22 9.62 20.69
C ALA A 27 12.48 10.96 20.45
N LYS A 28 11.85 11.08 19.29
CA LYS A 28 10.98 12.20 18.92
C LYS A 28 9.52 11.77 18.97
N PRO A 29 8.62 12.58 19.56
CA PRO A 29 7.20 12.27 19.57
C PRO A 29 6.59 12.45 18.18
N ILE A 30 5.74 11.51 17.76
CA ILE A 30 4.88 11.62 16.58
C ILE A 30 3.51 12.10 17.05
N LYS A 31 3.03 13.22 16.49
CA LYS A 31 1.73 13.78 16.86
C LYS A 31 0.63 12.81 16.45
N ASN A 32 -0.22 12.42 17.40
CA ASN A 32 -1.43 11.69 17.12
C ASN A 32 -2.58 12.70 16.91
N PRO A 33 -3.11 12.88 15.69
CA PRO A 33 -4.20 13.83 15.43
C PRO A 33 -5.54 13.36 16.02
N VAL A 34 -5.81 12.05 15.97
CA VAL A 34 -7.10 11.44 16.35
C VAL A 34 -7.16 11.14 17.85
N GLY A 35 -6.08 10.59 18.40
CA GLY A 35 -5.97 10.17 19.80
C GLY A 35 -5.25 11.16 20.69
N THR A 36 -4.93 10.69 21.90
CA THR A 36 -4.22 11.46 22.93
C THR A 36 -2.79 10.99 23.15
N ALA A 37 -2.51 9.69 22.93
CA ALA A 37 -1.17 9.12 23.08
C ALA A 37 -0.33 9.40 21.83
N PRO A 38 0.83 10.06 21.95
CA PRO A 38 1.74 10.26 20.82
C PRO A 38 2.42 8.94 20.43
N GLY A 39 2.87 8.86 19.18
CA GLY A 39 3.79 7.81 18.76
C GLY A 39 5.23 8.17 19.08
N ILE A 40 6.13 7.23 18.79
CA ILE A 40 7.55 7.38 19.07
C ILE A 40 8.33 7.14 17.77
N TYR A 41 9.25 8.05 17.45
CA TYR A 41 10.25 7.86 16.41
C TYR A 41 11.63 7.86 17.05
N VAL A 42 12.45 6.84 16.76
CA VAL A 42 13.86 6.80 17.19
C VAL A 42 14.73 6.36 16.02
N LYS A 43 15.92 6.96 15.91
CA LYS A 43 16.96 6.54 14.96
C LYS A 43 18.09 5.88 15.75
N ILE A 44 18.43 4.64 15.41
CA ILE A 44 19.52 3.88 16.01
C ILE A 44 20.47 3.47 14.89
N GLY A 45 21.65 4.10 14.81
CA GLY A 45 22.53 3.95 13.65
C GLY A 45 21.82 4.39 12.37
N ASP A 46 21.78 3.52 11.35
CA ASP A 46 21.04 3.73 10.11
C ASP A 46 19.59 3.21 10.15
N THR A 47 19.16 2.66 11.29
CA THR A 47 17.82 2.09 11.45
C THR A 47 16.83 3.12 11.98
N HIS A 48 15.72 3.28 11.26
CA HIS A 48 14.59 4.13 11.65
C HIS A 48 13.48 3.27 12.28
N ILE A 49 13.11 3.55 13.53
CA ILE A 49 12.08 2.81 14.26
C ILE A 49 10.91 3.74 14.58
N PHE A 50 9.69 3.30 14.24
CA PHE A 50 8.44 4.01 14.52
C PHE A 50 7.53 3.12 15.36
N ALA A 51 7.07 3.62 16.51
CA ALA A 51 6.04 3.00 17.32
C ALA A 51 4.74 3.81 17.23
N LEU A 52 3.70 3.18 16.71
CA LEU A 52 2.38 3.76 16.47
C LEU A 52 1.34 3.13 17.41
N PRO A 53 0.21 3.80 17.71
CA PRO A 53 -0.84 3.26 18.56
C PRO A 53 -1.48 2.01 17.94
N GLY A 54 -2.02 1.13 18.78
CA GLY A 54 -2.69 -0.09 18.31
C GLY A 54 -4.09 0.15 17.71
N VAL A 55 -4.67 1.33 17.90
CA VAL A 55 -5.99 1.67 17.34
C VAL A 55 -5.83 1.97 15.84
N PRO A 56 -6.46 1.20 14.94
CA PRO A 56 -6.22 1.31 13.49
C PRO A 56 -6.43 2.72 12.93
N SER A 57 -7.48 3.42 13.38
CA SER A 57 -7.77 4.79 12.90
C SER A 57 -6.71 5.80 13.33
N GLU A 58 -6.17 5.68 14.54
CA GLU A 58 -5.09 6.55 15.02
C GLU A 58 -3.77 6.23 14.32
N MET A 59 -3.46 4.94 14.16
CA MET A 59 -2.26 4.45 13.49
C MET A 59 -2.20 4.94 12.04
N LYS A 60 -3.30 4.79 11.28
CA LYS A 60 -3.41 5.28 9.90
C LYS A 60 -3.18 6.78 9.81
N ALA A 61 -3.89 7.57 10.61
CA ALA A 61 -3.74 9.02 10.59
C ALA A 61 -2.30 9.48 10.90
N MET A 62 -1.65 8.85 11.88
CA MET A 62 -0.25 9.13 12.20
C MET A 62 0.72 8.70 11.10
N PHE A 63 0.44 7.57 10.46
CA PHE A 63 1.25 7.09 9.36
C PHE A 63 1.17 8.06 8.18
N GLU A 64 -0.04 8.41 7.74
CA GLU A 64 -0.31 9.29 6.60
C GLU A 64 0.23 10.71 6.83
N GLU A 65 0.03 11.30 8.01
CA GLU A 65 0.46 12.68 8.26
C GLU A 65 1.95 12.83 8.60
N SER A 66 2.60 11.81 9.16
CA SER A 66 3.96 11.95 9.71
C SER A 66 4.97 10.92 9.20
N VAL A 67 4.62 9.63 9.15
CA VAL A 67 5.57 8.57 8.79
C VAL A 67 5.79 8.51 7.29
N GLU A 68 4.71 8.50 6.49
CA GLU A 68 4.78 8.44 5.04
C GLU A 68 5.57 9.61 4.43
N PRO A 69 5.34 10.89 4.81
CA PRO A 69 6.12 12.01 4.28
C PRO A 69 7.60 11.93 4.67
N PHE A 70 7.91 11.35 5.82
CA PHE A 70 9.29 11.12 6.24
C PHE A 70 9.95 10.04 5.39
N LEU A 71 9.29 8.89 5.20
CA LEU A 71 9.79 7.78 4.38
C LEU A 71 9.98 8.22 2.93
N LYS A 72 9.07 9.02 2.37
CA LYS A 72 9.21 9.60 1.02
C LYS A 72 10.45 10.50 0.87
N LYS A 73 10.95 11.12 1.94
CA LYS A 73 12.15 11.96 1.91
C LYS A 73 13.45 11.16 1.95
N ILE A 74 13.45 10.04 2.66
CA ILE A 74 14.68 9.22 2.86
C ILE A 74 14.74 8.01 1.94
N GLY A 75 13.59 7.58 1.42
CA GLY A 75 13.50 6.45 0.50
C GLY A 75 13.96 6.82 -0.91
N PRO A 76 14.31 5.81 -1.72
CA PRO A 76 14.62 6.04 -3.12
C PRO A 76 13.39 6.61 -3.83
N LYS A 77 13.60 7.57 -4.74
CA LYS A 77 12.54 8.12 -5.58
C LYS A 77 12.19 7.12 -6.67
N ILE A 78 11.41 6.12 -6.30
CA ILE A 78 10.89 5.10 -7.21
C ILE A 78 9.44 5.46 -7.48
N ALA A 79 9.13 5.81 -8.72
CA ALA A 79 7.78 5.80 -9.21
C ALA A 79 7.25 4.37 -9.20
N PHE A 80 6.08 4.18 -8.62
CA PHE A 80 5.38 2.91 -8.56
C PHE A 80 3.99 3.10 -9.13
N VAL A 81 3.66 2.32 -10.15
CA VAL A 81 2.37 2.39 -10.84
C VAL A 81 1.74 1.02 -10.77
N GLU A 82 0.47 0.98 -10.36
CA GLU A 82 -0.32 -0.25 -10.30
C GLU A 82 -1.62 -0.13 -11.10
N LYS A 83 -1.97 -1.21 -11.80
CA LYS A 83 -3.26 -1.38 -12.47
C LYS A 83 -3.82 -2.78 -12.22
N PHE A 84 -5.14 -2.87 -12.37
CA PHE A 84 -5.89 -4.07 -12.06
C PHE A 84 -6.64 -4.53 -13.30
N LEU A 85 -6.60 -5.83 -13.57
CA LEU A 85 -7.34 -6.47 -14.65
C LEU A 85 -8.06 -7.69 -14.07
N LYS A 86 -9.39 -7.73 -14.21
CA LYS A 86 -10.17 -8.91 -13.82
C LYS A 86 -10.52 -9.70 -15.07
N VAL A 87 -10.29 -11.01 -15.00
CA VAL A 87 -10.49 -11.94 -16.11
C VAL A 87 -11.45 -13.01 -15.65
N LYS A 88 -12.51 -13.27 -16.42
CA LYS A 88 -13.44 -14.37 -16.19
C LYS A 88 -13.40 -15.39 -17.31
N GLY A 89 -13.71 -16.64 -17.00
CA GLY A 89 -13.87 -17.71 -17.99
C GLY A 89 -12.57 -18.35 -18.46
N LEU A 90 -11.41 -17.94 -17.93
CA LEU A 90 -10.12 -18.58 -18.20
C LEU A 90 -9.53 -19.23 -16.94
N PRO A 91 -9.12 -20.51 -17.00
CA PRO A 91 -8.39 -21.16 -15.93
C PRO A 91 -6.97 -20.59 -15.80
N GLU A 92 -6.36 -20.73 -14.62
CA GLU A 92 -5.03 -20.18 -14.35
C GLU A 92 -3.96 -20.72 -15.30
N SER A 93 -4.04 -21.98 -15.71
CA SER A 93 -3.13 -22.61 -16.67
C SER A 93 -3.08 -21.90 -18.02
N GLU A 94 -4.18 -21.27 -18.44
CA GLU A 94 -4.26 -20.51 -19.70
C GLU A 94 -3.79 -19.06 -19.54
N VAL A 95 -3.93 -18.49 -18.34
CA VAL A 95 -3.55 -17.11 -18.03
C VAL A 95 -2.06 -16.98 -17.70
N ALA A 96 -1.49 -17.95 -16.98
CA ALA A 96 -0.09 -17.98 -16.56
C ALA A 96 0.94 -17.75 -17.70
N PRO A 97 0.86 -18.42 -18.88
CA PRO A 97 1.83 -18.17 -19.95
C PRO A 97 1.70 -16.76 -20.54
N VAL A 98 0.49 -16.20 -20.58
CA VAL A 98 0.27 -14.83 -21.08
C VAL A 98 0.85 -13.80 -20.11
N ILE A 99 0.74 -14.08 -18.80
CA ILE A 99 1.38 -13.28 -17.74
C ILE A 99 2.91 -13.29 -17.90
N ASP A 100 3.52 -14.47 -18.11
CA ASP A 100 4.97 -14.60 -18.27
C ASP A 100 5.49 -13.76 -19.45
N GLU A 101 4.79 -13.80 -20.57
CA GLU A 101 5.11 -12.96 -21.74
C GLU A 101 4.90 -11.47 -21.45
N ALA A 102 3.87 -11.09 -20.69
CA ALA A 102 3.63 -9.70 -20.32
C ALA A 102 4.76 -9.15 -19.43
N MET A 103 5.29 -9.96 -18.51
CA MET A 103 6.42 -9.57 -17.65
C MET A 103 7.72 -9.35 -18.43
N LYS A 104 7.86 -9.93 -19.63
CA LYS A 104 9.04 -9.71 -20.50
C LYS A 104 9.00 -8.37 -21.26
N LEU A 105 7.88 -7.64 -21.23
CA LEU A 105 7.70 -6.41 -22.01
C LEU A 105 8.40 -5.16 -21.42
N GLY A 106 8.89 -5.24 -20.18
CA GLY A 106 9.53 -4.14 -19.46
C GLY A 106 9.81 -4.50 -18.01
N ASN A 107 10.00 -3.50 -17.14
CA ASN A 107 10.16 -3.72 -15.70
C ASN A 107 8.80 -3.93 -15.01
N ILE A 108 8.09 -4.98 -15.41
CA ILE A 108 6.73 -5.29 -15.00
C ILE A 108 6.68 -6.53 -14.15
N TYR A 109 5.95 -6.44 -13.05
CA TYR A 109 5.56 -7.59 -12.24
C TYR A 109 4.05 -7.76 -12.27
N VAL A 110 3.59 -8.98 -12.51
CA VAL A 110 2.15 -9.30 -12.51
C VAL A 110 1.87 -10.36 -11.47
N LYS A 111 0.91 -10.10 -10.58
CA LYS A 111 0.45 -11.03 -9.56
C LYS A 111 -0.97 -11.49 -9.87
N SER A 112 -1.19 -12.81 -9.94
CA SER A 112 -2.51 -13.40 -10.10
C SER A 112 -3.13 -13.78 -8.75
N HIS A 113 -4.43 -13.56 -8.64
CA HIS A 113 -5.26 -13.90 -7.49
C HIS A 113 -6.53 -14.59 -7.98
N PRO A 114 -6.55 -15.94 -8.03
CA PRO A 114 -7.76 -16.66 -8.40
C PRO A 114 -8.84 -16.45 -7.33
N LYS A 115 -10.05 -16.10 -7.77
CA LYS A 115 -11.25 -15.91 -6.96
C LYS A 115 -12.38 -16.77 -7.52
N GLY A 116 -12.44 -18.04 -7.11
CA GLY A 116 -13.50 -18.94 -7.53
C GLY A 116 -13.53 -20.22 -6.73
N ALA A 117 -14.73 -20.76 -6.52
CA ALA A 117 -14.95 -22.10 -5.98
C ALA A 117 -14.87 -23.14 -7.11
N GLU A 118 -14.42 -24.35 -6.78
CA GLU A 118 -14.09 -25.48 -7.67
C GLU A 118 -15.14 -25.91 -8.71
N LEU A 119 -16.37 -25.36 -8.71
CA LEU A 119 -17.46 -25.73 -9.63
C LEU A 119 -18.04 -24.57 -10.48
N GLY A 120 -17.38 -23.41 -10.52
CA GLY A 120 -17.88 -22.21 -11.23
C GLY A 120 -17.00 -21.72 -12.40
N LEU A 121 -17.43 -20.62 -13.03
CA LEU A 121 -16.61 -19.87 -13.99
C LEU A 121 -15.37 -19.31 -13.26
N PRO A 122 -14.14 -19.63 -13.71
CA PRO A 122 -12.93 -19.14 -13.06
C PRO A 122 -12.85 -17.61 -13.19
N ILE A 123 -12.54 -16.94 -12.09
CA ILE A 123 -12.29 -15.49 -12.06
C ILE A 123 -10.90 -15.30 -11.50
N ILE A 124 -10.10 -14.49 -12.17
CA ILE A 124 -8.71 -14.19 -11.77
C ILE A 124 -8.54 -12.68 -11.75
N ASP A 125 -8.12 -12.16 -10.61
CA ASP A 125 -7.69 -10.77 -10.46
C ASP A 125 -6.18 -10.70 -10.76
N LEU A 126 -5.78 -9.87 -11.71
CA LEU A 126 -4.39 -9.58 -12.04
C LEU A 126 -4.02 -8.19 -11.55
N HIS A 127 -2.95 -8.11 -10.77
CA HIS A 127 -2.32 -6.86 -10.37
C HIS A 127 -1.05 -6.68 -11.21
N ILE A 128 -1.04 -5.64 -12.04
CA ILE A 128 0.10 -5.27 -12.88
C ILE A 128 0.80 -4.09 -12.23
N THR A 129 2.09 -4.22 -11.98
CA THR A 129 2.90 -3.20 -11.32
C THR A 129 4.16 -2.90 -12.13
N ALA A 130 4.47 -1.62 -12.32
CA ALA A 130 5.80 -1.17 -12.74
C ALA A 130 6.44 -0.34 -11.64
N SER A 131 7.76 -0.42 -11.56
CA SER A 131 8.55 0.45 -10.71
C SER A 131 9.75 1.01 -11.49
N GLY A 132 10.11 2.27 -11.26
CA GLY A 132 11.22 2.90 -11.97
C GLY A 132 11.49 4.32 -11.48
N GLU A 133 12.51 4.97 -12.04
CA GLU A 133 12.87 6.34 -11.65
C GLU A 133 11.93 7.41 -12.24
N ASP A 134 11.28 7.08 -13.35
CA ASP A 134 10.39 7.99 -14.08
C ASP A 134 8.95 7.48 -14.06
N LEU A 135 8.04 8.33 -13.58
CA LEU A 135 6.61 8.01 -13.45
C LEU A 135 5.97 7.75 -14.81
N LYS A 136 6.25 8.60 -15.80
CA LYS A 136 5.63 8.49 -17.11
C LYS A 136 6.02 7.20 -17.81
N ARG A 137 7.30 6.83 -17.74
CA ARG A 137 7.82 5.57 -18.24
C ARG A 137 7.18 4.37 -17.53
N ALA A 138 7.09 4.40 -16.20
CA ALA A 138 6.41 3.34 -15.46
C ALA A 138 4.93 3.22 -15.85
N GLU A 139 4.23 4.34 -16.08
CA GLU A 139 2.85 4.35 -16.58
C GLU A 139 2.75 3.74 -17.98
N ASP A 140 3.63 4.14 -18.91
CA ASP A 140 3.69 3.59 -20.27
C ASP A 140 3.95 2.06 -20.25
N GLU A 141 4.87 1.58 -19.42
CA GLU A 141 5.16 0.15 -19.27
C GLU A 141 3.95 -0.64 -18.73
N VAL A 142 3.27 -0.11 -17.69
CA VAL A 142 2.06 -0.75 -17.16
C VAL A 142 0.95 -0.75 -18.19
N ASN A 143 0.74 0.34 -18.92
CA ASN A 143 -0.29 0.43 -19.97
C ASN A 143 -0.02 -0.57 -21.08
N LYS A 144 1.22 -0.65 -21.56
CA LYS A 144 1.63 -1.61 -22.58
C LYS A 144 1.38 -3.06 -22.14
N ALA A 145 1.76 -3.41 -20.90
CA ALA A 145 1.51 -4.74 -20.36
C ALA A 145 0.00 -5.01 -20.19
N LEU A 146 -0.76 -4.02 -19.73
CA LEU A 146 -2.20 -4.11 -19.57
C LEU A 146 -2.91 -4.35 -20.91
N ASP A 147 -2.55 -3.62 -21.95
CA ASP A 147 -3.15 -3.77 -23.27
C ASP A 147 -2.77 -5.10 -23.91
N TYR A 148 -1.53 -5.56 -23.72
CA TYR A 148 -1.10 -6.90 -24.13
C TYR A 148 -1.92 -8.00 -23.45
N LEU A 149 -2.07 -7.92 -22.11
CA LEU A 149 -2.87 -8.89 -21.35
C LEU A 149 -4.33 -8.87 -21.80
N ARG A 150 -4.91 -7.68 -22.02
CA ARG A 150 -6.30 -7.54 -22.51
C ARG A 150 -6.49 -8.23 -23.85
N GLU A 151 -5.64 -7.92 -24.83
CA GLU A 151 -5.74 -8.49 -26.17
C GLU A 151 -5.61 -10.03 -26.14
N LYS A 152 -4.56 -10.54 -25.49
CA LYS A 152 -4.26 -11.98 -25.50
C LYS A 152 -5.26 -12.80 -24.70
N LEU A 153 -5.72 -12.29 -23.57
CA LEU A 153 -6.70 -12.99 -22.75
C LEU A 153 -8.10 -12.94 -23.39
N ALA A 154 -8.49 -11.82 -24.01
CA ALA A 154 -9.72 -11.75 -24.79
C ALA A 154 -9.69 -12.70 -26.00
N ALA A 155 -8.56 -12.78 -26.71
CA ALA A 155 -8.39 -13.72 -27.84
C ALA A 155 -8.50 -15.19 -27.44
N LYS A 156 -8.18 -15.53 -26.19
CA LYS A 156 -8.38 -16.88 -25.60
C LYS A 156 -9.81 -17.13 -25.10
N GLY A 157 -10.71 -16.15 -25.21
CA GLY A 157 -12.11 -16.25 -24.76
C GLY A 157 -12.35 -15.77 -23.33
N GLY A 158 -11.38 -15.09 -22.70
CA GLY A 158 -11.55 -14.48 -21.39
C GLY A 158 -12.39 -13.20 -21.45
N GLU A 159 -13.38 -13.09 -20.57
CA GLU A 159 -14.13 -11.85 -20.39
C GLU A 159 -13.35 -10.89 -19.48
N ILE A 160 -13.00 -9.73 -20.02
CA ILE A 160 -12.23 -8.71 -19.31
C ILE A 160 -13.17 -7.72 -18.63
N ILE A 161 -12.99 -7.53 -17.33
CA ILE A 161 -13.77 -6.59 -16.53
C ILE A 161 -12.83 -5.52 -15.99
N GLU A 162 -13.11 -4.27 -16.34
CA GLU A 162 -12.38 -3.14 -15.81
C GLU A 162 -12.82 -2.84 -14.37
N HIS A 163 -11.84 -2.78 -13.46
CA HIS A 163 -12.07 -2.21 -12.15
C HIS A 163 -12.18 -0.68 -12.31
N LYS A 164 -13.41 -0.15 -12.34
CA LYS A 164 -13.62 1.27 -12.05
C LYS A 164 -13.27 1.49 -10.57
N LYS A 165 -12.22 2.29 -10.31
CA LYS A 165 -11.91 2.76 -8.96
C LYS A 165 -13.18 3.43 -8.39
N HIS A 166 -13.62 2.93 -7.23
CA HIS A 166 -14.57 3.62 -6.35
C HIS A 166 -13.83 4.65 -5.50
#